data_AF-A0A9P9GIJ9-F1
#
_entry.id   AF-A0A9P9GIJ9-F1
#
_cell.length_a   1.000
_cell.length_b   1.000
_cell.length_c   1.000
_cell.angle_alpha   90.00
_cell.angle_beta   90.00
_cell.angle_gamma   90.00
#
_symmetry.space_group_name_H-M   'P 1'
#
loop_
_entity.id
_entity.type
_entity.pdbx_description
1 polymer ?
#
loop_
_entity_poly.entity_id
_entity_poly.type
_entity_poly.pdbx_seq_one_letter_code
_entity_poly.pdbx_strand_id
1 'polypeptide(L)'
;MGFSELAIYALGLACIARSMMAFTNPQAEYALNGLKHTATSKDDPSSGPIYMLGIWELSVGVLLLVHQMNRNDKGVTALLGLMSMYKAGVAVLLWRIGSEMNKIAGNVATAVALLTWAVLKSQ
;
A
#
# COMPACT_ATOMS: atom_id res chain seq x y z
N MET A 1 12.12 6.54 -21.38
CA MET A 1 11.54 5.85 -20.22
C MET A 1 10.07 5.66 -20.50
N GLY A 2 9.59 4.42 -20.50
CA GLY A 2 8.20 4.12 -20.86
C GLY A 2 7.22 4.57 -19.77
N PHE A 3 5.95 4.82 -20.13
CA PHE A 3 4.91 5.18 -19.16
C PHE A 3 4.80 4.14 -18.04
N SER A 4 4.86 2.84 -18.37
CA SER A 4 4.84 1.77 -17.37
C SER A 4 6.02 1.84 -16.40
N GLU A 5 7.22 2.21 -16.85
CA GLU A 5 8.38 2.34 -15.97
C GLU A 5 8.19 3.52 -15.01
N LEU A 6 7.79 4.67 -15.55
CA LEU A 6 7.51 5.88 -14.77
C LEU A 6 6.43 5.61 -13.71
N ALA A 7 5.39 4.87 -14.06
CA ALA A 7 4.34 4.50 -13.14
C ALA A 7 4.83 3.59 -12.00
N ILE A 8 5.77 2.67 -12.24
CA ILE A 8 6.40 1.86 -11.19
C ILE A 8 7.25 2.73 -10.26
N TYR A 9 8.06 3.66 -10.79
CA TYR A 9 8.81 4.60 -9.94
C TYR A 9 7.87 5.47 -9.10
N ALA A 10 6.81 6.00 -9.71
CA ALA A 10 5.81 6.79 -9.01
C ALA A 10 5.10 5.98 -7.91
N LEU A 11 4.75 4.73 -8.18
CA LEU A 11 4.15 3.83 -7.19
C LEU A 11 5.11 3.58 -6.02
N GLY A 12 6.38 3.29 -6.29
CA GLY A 12 7.40 3.07 -5.25
C GLY A 12 7.59 4.30 -4.37
N LEU A 13 7.72 5.48 -4.98
CA LEU A 13 7.82 6.76 -4.26
C LEU A 13 6.57 7.08 -3.45
N ALA A 14 5.37 6.78 -3.99
CA ALA A 14 4.12 6.98 -3.28
C ALA A 14 4.01 6.10 -2.02
N CYS A 15 4.50 4.86 -2.06
CA CYS A 15 4.54 3.97 -0.90
C CYS A 15 5.47 4.54 0.20
N ILE A 16 6.65 5.05 -0.19
CA ILE A 16 7.58 5.70 0.72
C ILE A 16 6.97 6.98 1.33
N ALA A 17 6.29 7.80 0.52
CA ALA A 17 5.60 8.98 0.99
C ALA A 17 4.50 8.64 2.02
N ARG A 18 3.68 7.62 1.75
CA ARG A 18 2.67 7.13 2.70
C ARG A 18 3.31 6.65 3.99
N SER A 19 4.44 5.95 3.92
CA SER A 19 5.18 5.53 5.10
C SER A 19 5.62 6.70 5.97
N MET A 20 6.19 7.76 5.37
CA MET A 20 6.56 8.97 6.11
C MET A 20 5.35 9.63 6.77
N MET A 21 4.18 9.64 6.12
CA MET A 21 2.94 10.14 6.72
C MET A 21 2.48 9.28 7.90
N ALA A 22 2.59 7.95 7.82
CA ALA A 22 2.27 7.04 8.93
C ALA A 22 3.10 7.31 10.18
N PHE A 23 4.37 7.67 10.03
CA PHE A 23 5.24 8.01 11.18
C PHE A 23 5.06 9.43 11.71
N THR A 24 4.65 10.37 10.87
CA THR A 24 4.52 11.79 11.25
C THR A 24 3.12 12.15 11.74
N ASN A 25 2.08 11.50 11.20
CA ASN A 25 0.68 11.76 11.53
C ASN A 25 -0.17 10.47 11.46
N PRO A 26 -0.01 9.55 12.43
CA PRO A 26 -0.71 8.26 12.42
C PRO A 26 -2.24 8.40 12.53
N GLN A 27 -2.73 9.48 13.14
CA GLN A 27 -4.16 9.75 13.28
C GLN A 27 -4.81 10.05 11.92
N ALA A 28 -4.16 10.85 11.09
CA ALA A 28 -4.63 11.11 9.73
C ALA A 28 -4.66 9.81 8.91
N GLU A 29 -3.66 8.93 9.06
CA GLU A 29 -3.64 7.62 8.39
C GLU A 29 -4.75 6.69 8.87
N TYR A 30 -5.09 6.68 10.16
CA TYR A 30 -6.25 5.91 10.63
C TYR A 30 -7.55 6.36 9.95
N ALA A 31 -7.81 7.67 9.91
CA ALA A 31 -8.97 8.24 9.23
C ALA A 31 -8.97 7.93 7.72
N LEU A 32 -7.81 8.06 7.07
CA LEU A 32 -7.65 7.74 5.65
C LEU A 32 -7.91 6.26 5.34
N ASN A 33 -7.53 5.35 6.24
CA ASN A 33 -7.73 3.91 6.07
C ASN A 33 -9.10 3.43 6.58
N GLY A 34 -9.97 4.33 7.06
CA GLY A 34 -11.32 3.97 7.53
C GLY A 34 -11.30 3.14 8.81
N LEU A 35 -10.23 3.28 9.59
CA LEU A 35 -10.02 2.58 10.85
C LEU A 35 -10.38 3.51 12.00
N LYS A 36 -11.26 3.04 12.89
CA LYS A 36 -11.55 3.76 14.13
C LYS A 36 -10.31 3.68 15.03
N HIS A 37 -9.86 4.82 15.55
CA HIS A 37 -8.75 4.86 16.49
C HIS A 37 -9.13 5.63 17.74
N THR A 38 -8.58 5.20 18.88
CA THR A 38 -8.60 5.95 20.14
C THR A 38 -7.31 6.75 20.34
N ALA A 39 -6.37 6.69 19.39
CA ALA A 39 -5.07 7.34 19.50
C ALA A 39 -5.23 8.86 19.66
N THR A 40 -4.82 9.37 20.83
CA THR A 40 -4.90 10.79 21.18
C THR A 40 -3.67 11.59 20.76
N SER A 41 -2.53 10.91 20.60
CA SER A 41 -1.28 11.48 20.07
C SER A 41 -0.50 10.41 19.30
N LYS A 42 0.56 10.82 18.58
CA LYS A 42 1.45 9.90 17.85
C LYS A 42 2.19 8.92 18.78
N ASP A 43 2.44 9.32 20.02
CA ASP A 43 3.19 8.51 20.98
C ASP A 43 2.28 7.51 21.72
N ASP A 44 0.98 7.50 21.40
CA ASP A 44 0.01 6.56 21.93
C ASP A 44 0.34 5.13 21.44
N PRO A 45 0.40 4.13 22.33
CA PRO A 45 0.62 2.73 21.96
C PRO A 45 -0.37 2.20 20.91
N SER A 46 -1.59 2.76 20.87
CA SER A 46 -2.57 2.43 19.85
C SER A 46 -2.18 2.88 18.43
N SER A 47 -1.09 3.63 18.23
CA SER A 47 -0.52 3.94 16.91
C SER A 47 0.29 2.79 16.28
N GLY A 48 0.60 1.74 17.05
CA GLY A 48 1.41 0.61 16.61
C GLY A 48 1.00 -0.04 15.28
N PRO A 49 -0.30 -0.32 15.03
CA PRO A 49 -0.76 -0.86 13.74
C PRO A 49 -0.43 0.03 12.55
N ILE A 50 -0.51 1.36 12.69
CA ILE A 50 -0.17 2.31 11.62
C ILE A 50 1.34 2.37 11.39
N TYR A 51 2.16 2.23 12.42
CA TYR A 51 3.60 2.10 12.23
C TYR A 51 3.96 0.81 11.50
N MET A 52 3.30 -0.32 11.81
CA MET A 52 3.49 -1.57 11.09
C MET A 52 3.09 -1.45 9.61
N LEU A 53 1.97 -0.77 9.33
CA LEU A 53 1.56 -0.39 7.98
C LEU A 53 2.62 0.48 7.28
N GLY A 54 3.15 1.49 7.98
CA GLY A 54 4.20 2.37 7.46
C GLY A 54 5.47 1.60 7.11
N ILE A 55 5.90 0.66 7.95
CA ILE A 55 7.06 -0.21 7.67
C ILE A 55 6.81 -1.07 6.43
N TRP A 56 5.61 -1.64 6.30
CA TRP A 56 5.23 -2.42 5.13
C TRP A 56 5.32 -1.60 3.83
N GLU A 57 4.68 -0.42 3.80
CA GLU A 57 4.68 0.46 2.63
C GLU A 57 6.11 0.94 2.30
N LEU A 58 6.94 1.24 3.29
CA LEU A 58 8.36 1.58 3.08
C LEU A 58 9.12 0.43 2.43
N SER A 59 8.98 -0.77 2.99
CA SER A 59 9.71 -1.96 2.55
C SER A 59 9.37 -2.31 1.11
N VAL A 60 8.07 -2.35 0.80
CA VAL A 60 7.60 -2.63 -0.56
C VAL A 60 8.00 -1.51 -1.52
N GLY A 61 7.89 -0.25 -1.12
CA GLY A 61 8.28 0.90 -1.93
C GLY A 61 9.76 0.88 -2.32
N VAL A 62 10.64 0.66 -1.34
CA VAL A 62 12.09 0.53 -1.58
C VAL A 62 12.39 -0.67 -2.48
N LEU A 63 11.81 -1.83 -2.21
CA LEU A 63 12.01 -3.02 -3.05
C LEU A 63 11.54 -2.78 -4.49
N LEU A 64 10.41 -2.10 -4.68
CA LEU A 64 9.87 -1.79 -6.00
C LEU A 64 10.85 -0.90 -6.78
N LEU A 65 11.40 0.13 -6.14
CA LEU A 65 12.42 1.00 -6.74
C LEU A 65 13.70 0.23 -7.08
N VAL A 66 14.22 -0.58 -6.15
CA VAL A 66 15.44 -1.38 -6.36
C VAL A 66 15.27 -2.36 -7.51
N HIS A 67 14.16 -3.09 -7.57
CA HIS A 67 13.90 -4.03 -8.67
C HIS A 67 13.72 -3.29 -10.01
N GLN A 68 13.06 -2.13 -10.02
CA GLN A 68 12.90 -1.32 -11.22
C GLN A 68 14.23 -0.73 -11.72
N MET A 69 15.09 -0.24 -10.82
CA MET A 69 16.42 0.28 -11.16
C MET A 69 17.33 -0.80 -11.74
N ASN A 70 17.22 -2.02 -11.22
CA ASN A 70 17.97 -3.19 -11.71
C ASN A 70 17.34 -3.86 -12.95
N ARG A 71 16.26 -3.29 -13.51
CA ARG A 71 15.49 -3.89 -14.63
C ARG A 71 15.06 -5.34 -14.35
N ASN A 72 14.77 -5.64 -13.09
CA ASN A 72 14.32 -6.97 -12.66
C ASN A 72 12.79 -7.04 -12.72
N ASP A 73 12.27 -7.28 -13.92
CA ASP A 73 10.82 -7.31 -14.19
C ASP A 73 10.07 -8.39 -13.39
N LYS A 74 10.73 -9.53 -13.13
CA LYS A 74 10.14 -10.61 -12.31
C LYS A 74 9.93 -10.14 -10.87
N GLY A 75 10.90 -9.43 -10.30
CA GLY A 75 10.78 -8.84 -8.97
C GLY A 75 9.68 -7.79 -8.89
N VAL A 76 9.60 -6.88 -9.87
CA VAL A 76 8.51 -5.90 -9.95
C VAL A 76 7.14 -6.58 -10.04
N THR A 77 7.01 -7.59 -10.90
CA THR A 77 5.76 -8.35 -11.07
C THR A 77 5.34 -9.06 -9.78
N ALA A 78 6.29 -9.69 -9.08
CA ALA A 78 6.03 -10.33 -7.80
C ALA A 78 5.55 -9.32 -6.73
N LEU A 79 6.15 -8.13 -6.68
CA LEU A 79 5.75 -7.08 -5.76
C LEU A 79 4.36 -6.51 -6.09
N LEU A 80 4.03 -6.30 -7.37
CA LEU A 80 2.67 -5.91 -7.77
C LEU A 80 1.63 -6.95 -7.33
N GLY A 81 1.94 -8.24 -7.51
CA GLY A 81 1.09 -9.33 -7.02
C GLY A 81 0.94 -9.34 -5.49
N LEU A 82 2.05 -9.15 -4.76
CA LEU A 82 2.03 -9.07 -3.30
C LEU A 82 1.20 -7.88 -2.79
N MET A 83 1.35 -6.71 -3.41
CA MET A 83 0.56 -5.51 -3.10
C MET A 83 -0.93 -5.72 -3.40
N SER A 84 -1.25 -6.40 -4.50
CA SER A 84 -2.63 -6.77 -4.82
C SER A 84 -3.24 -7.65 -3.72
N MET A 85 -2.54 -8.71 -3.32
CA MET A 85 -3.01 -9.63 -2.28
C MET A 85 -3.18 -8.91 -0.94
N TYR A 86 -2.24 -8.04 -0.60
CA TYR A 86 -2.33 -7.17 0.57
C TYR A 86 -3.59 -6.29 0.53
N LYS A 87 -3.87 -5.60 -0.59
CA LYS A 87 -5.06 -4.75 -0.74
C LYS A 87 -6.37 -5.54 -0.69
N ALA A 88 -6.40 -6.75 -1.25
CA ALA A 88 -7.55 -7.65 -1.12
C ALA A 88 -7.77 -8.04 0.35
N GLY A 89 -6.71 -8.39 1.08
CA GLY A 89 -6.77 -8.69 2.51
C GLY A 89 -7.30 -7.51 3.34
N VAL A 90 -6.83 -6.29 3.05
CA VAL A 90 -7.35 -5.07 3.69
C VAL A 90 -8.84 -4.87 3.39
N ALA A 91 -9.29 -5.09 2.14
CA ALA A 91 -10.70 -4.98 1.80
C ALA A 91 -11.57 -5.96 2.60
N VAL A 92 -11.13 -7.22 2.74
CA VAL A 92 -11.80 -8.23 3.57
C VAL A 92 -11.84 -7.81 5.03
N LEU A 93 -10.73 -7.29 5.58
CA LEU A 93 -10.67 -6.79 6.95
C LEU A 93 -11.66 -5.65 7.18
N LEU A 94 -11.65 -4.64 6.29
CA LEU A 94 -12.54 -3.48 6.37
C LEU A 94 -14.02 -3.87 6.29
N TRP A 95 -14.35 -4.86 5.44
CA TRP A 95 -15.69 -5.44 5.40
C TRP A 95 -16.06 -6.07 6.75
N ARG A 96 -15.17 -6.87 7.33
CA ARG A 96 -15.44 -7.58 8.60
C ARG A 96 -15.65 -6.65 9.79
N ILE A 97 -14.97 -5.51 9.82
CA ILE A 97 -15.12 -4.52 10.90
C ILE A 97 -16.23 -3.49 10.64
N GLY A 98 -16.98 -3.62 9.54
CA GLY A 98 -18.08 -2.71 9.19
C GLY A 98 -17.62 -1.30 8.85
N SER A 99 -16.47 -1.16 8.18
CA SER A 99 -15.97 0.13 7.68
C SER A 99 -16.80 0.64 6.49
N GLU A 100 -16.53 1.87 6.05
CA GLU A 100 -17.25 2.52 4.96
C GLU A 100 -17.08 1.79 3.61
N MET A 101 -18.18 1.69 2.84
CA MET A 101 -18.21 0.95 1.58
C MET A 101 -17.25 1.53 0.51
N ASN A 102 -17.06 2.86 0.50
CA ASN A 102 -16.11 3.54 -0.38
C ASN A 102 -14.65 3.08 -0.13
N LYS A 103 -14.25 2.84 1.12
CA LYS A 103 -12.91 2.38 1.51
C LYS A 103 -12.70 0.92 1.12
N ILE A 104 -13.71 0.10 1.31
CA ILE A 104 -13.70 -1.30 0.89
C ILE A 104 -13.55 -1.36 -0.64
N ALA A 105 -14.43 -0.67 -1.37
CA ALA A 105 -14.40 -0.63 -2.83
C ALA A 105 -13.07 -0.09 -3.38
N GLY A 106 -12.50 0.95 -2.75
CA GLY A 106 -11.20 1.50 -3.14
C GLY A 106 -10.05 0.48 -3.01
N ASN A 107 -10.04 -0.32 -1.94
CA ASN A 107 -9.04 -1.38 -1.76
C ASN A 107 -9.26 -2.53 -2.75
N VAL A 108 -10.50 -2.94 -3.02
CA VAL A 108 -10.82 -3.94 -4.06
C VAL A 108 -10.36 -3.46 -5.44
N ALA A 109 -10.71 -2.23 -5.82
CA ALA A 109 -10.32 -1.65 -7.10
C ALA A 109 -8.80 -1.60 -7.25
N THR A 110 -8.09 -1.18 -6.20
CA THR A 110 -6.61 -1.16 -6.19
C THR A 110 -6.04 -2.57 -6.32
N ALA A 111 -6.61 -3.56 -5.62
CA ALA A 111 -6.17 -4.95 -5.71
C ALA A 111 -6.32 -5.51 -7.13
N VAL A 112 -7.47 -5.29 -7.77
CA VAL A 112 -7.74 -5.75 -9.15
C VAL A 112 -6.81 -5.05 -10.13
N ALA A 113 -6.61 -3.73 -10.00
CA ALA A 113 -5.72 -2.97 -10.87
C ALA A 113 -4.27 -3.48 -10.80
N LEU A 114 -3.75 -3.69 -9.58
CA LEU A 114 -2.39 -4.20 -9.38
C LEU A 114 -2.24 -5.64 -9.88
N LEU A 115 -3.24 -6.50 -9.65
CA LEU A 115 -3.21 -7.88 -10.16
C LEU A 115 -3.21 -7.92 -11.68
N THR A 116 -4.09 -7.13 -12.29
CA THR A 116 -4.21 -7.04 -13.75
C THR A 116 -2.89 -6.57 -14.34
N TRP A 117 -2.27 -5.56 -13.74
CA TRP A 117 -0.97 -5.07 -14.18
C TRP A 117 0.14 -6.14 -14.02
N ALA A 118 0.16 -6.86 -12.89
CA ALA A 118 1.10 -7.96 -12.67
C ALA A 118 0.95 -9.06 -13.75
N VAL A 119 -0.29 -9.47 -14.05
CA VAL A 119 -0.58 -10.48 -15.08
C VAL A 119 -0.14 -9.99 -16.47
N LEU A 120 -0.51 -8.76 -16.85
CA LEU A 120 -0.13 -8.20 -18.16
C LEU A 120 1.39 -8.04 -18.31
N LYS A 121 2.11 -7.74 -17.23
CA LYS A 121 3.58 -7.63 -17.24
C LYS A 121 4.29 -8.99 -17.21
N SER A 122 3.60 -10.05 -16.80
CA SER A 122 4.14 -11.41 -16.74
C SER A 122 4.12 -12.15 -18.08
N GLN A 123 3.41 -11.62 -19.08
CA GLN A 123 3.34 -12.12 -20.45
C GLN A 123 4.51 -11.61 -21.28
#